data_AF-A0A9E6F4R1-F1
#
_entry.id   AF-A0A9E6F4R1-F1
#
_cell.length_a   1.000
_cell.length_b   1.000
_cell.length_c   1.000
_cell.angle_alpha   90.00
_cell.angle_beta   90.00
_cell.angle_gamma   90.00
#
_symmetry.space_group_name_H-M   'P 1'
#
loop_
_entity.id
_entity.type
_entity.pdbx_description
1 polymer ?
#
loop_
_entity_poly.entity_id
_entity_poly.type
_entity_poly.pdbx_seq_one_letter_code
_entity_poly.pdbx_strand_id
1 'polypeptide(L)'
;GNTGRVVNIKKGQFMAPGDMKLAAEKVAATGNKKIMLTERGTSFGYHNLVVDYRGLPQMAEFGYPVIFDATHSVQLPSAGNGVSSGDRKYILPLARAAVAVGVTGVFMEVHPNPAEAMSDAATQLPLAKFGRLVKDLKALFELSKTFEKEI
;
A
#
# COMPACT_ATOMS: atom_id res chain seq x y z
N GLY A 1 -3.41 19.54 -6.26
CA GLY A 1 -2.84 19.38 -7.60
C GLY A 1 -2.07 20.60 -8.10
N ASN A 2 -2.49 21.83 -7.74
CA ASN A 2 -1.87 23.12 -8.15
C ASN A 2 -0.34 23.22 -8.01
N THR A 3 0.29 22.43 -7.14
CA THR A 3 1.75 22.41 -6.98
C THR A 3 2.49 21.78 -8.17
N GLY A 4 1.81 21.06 -9.07
CA GLY A 4 2.41 20.36 -10.22
C GLY A 4 3.36 19.19 -9.86
N ARG A 5 3.51 18.89 -8.57
CA ARG A 5 4.29 17.75 -8.04
C ARG A 5 3.50 16.45 -8.14
N VAL A 6 4.21 15.32 -8.04
CA VAL A 6 3.56 14.00 -7.96
C VAL A 6 2.66 13.95 -6.72
N VAL A 7 1.44 13.46 -6.87
CA VAL A 7 0.48 13.29 -5.78
C VAL A 7 0.23 11.80 -5.56
N ASN A 8 0.56 11.31 -4.36
CA ASN A 8 0.20 9.95 -3.95
C ASN A 8 -1.06 10.00 -3.08
N ILE A 9 -2.15 9.39 -3.54
CA ILE A 9 -3.42 9.34 -2.82
C ILE A 9 -3.50 8.00 -2.08
N LYS A 10 -3.45 8.03 -0.75
CA LYS A 10 -3.77 6.86 0.08
C LYS A 10 -5.27 6.61 0.06
N LYS A 11 -5.72 5.42 -0.34
CA LYS A 11 -7.14 5.04 -0.30
C LYS A 11 -7.65 5.12 1.14
N GLY A 12 -8.77 5.80 1.34
CA GLY A 12 -9.43 5.84 2.65
C GLY A 12 -9.85 4.44 3.08
N GLN A 13 -9.71 4.11 4.36
CA GLN A 13 -10.10 2.79 4.88
C GLN A 13 -11.60 2.48 4.73
N PHE A 14 -12.41 3.51 4.51
CA PHE A 14 -13.85 3.42 4.27
C PHE A 14 -14.24 3.43 2.79
N MET A 15 -13.27 3.63 1.87
CA MET A 15 -13.55 3.79 0.43
C MET A 15 -13.50 2.46 -0.30
N ALA A 16 -14.43 2.28 -1.25
CA ALA A 16 -14.29 1.24 -2.26
C ALA A 16 -13.15 1.59 -3.23
N PRO A 17 -12.50 0.59 -3.88
CA PRO A 17 -11.46 0.85 -4.89
C PRO A 17 -11.95 1.73 -6.04
N GLY A 18 -13.19 1.53 -6.49
CA GLY A 18 -13.84 2.31 -7.55
C GLY A 18 -13.89 3.82 -7.27
N ASP A 19 -14.10 4.20 -6.02
CA ASP A 19 -14.25 5.60 -5.60
C ASP A 19 -12.94 6.40 -5.69
N MET A 20 -11.80 5.71 -5.80
CA MET A 20 -10.49 6.36 -5.96
C MET A 20 -10.38 7.13 -7.28
N LYS A 21 -11.18 6.76 -8.29
CA LYS A 21 -11.27 7.51 -9.56
C LYS A 21 -11.65 8.97 -9.31
N LEU A 22 -12.66 9.22 -8.47
CA LEU A 22 -13.14 10.57 -8.16
C LEU A 22 -12.08 11.39 -7.42
N ALA A 23 -11.30 10.76 -6.54
CA ALA A 23 -10.19 11.43 -5.86
C ALA A 23 -9.08 11.83 -6.84
N ALA A 24 -8.73 10.93 -7.77
CA ALA A 24 -7.75 11.20 -8.82
C ALA A 24 -8.23 12.32 -9.77
N GLU A 25 -9.50 12.30 -10.18
CA GLU A 25 -10.11 13.31 -11.06
C GLU A 25 -10.06 14.71 -10.44
N LYS A 26 -10.28 14.84 -9.12
CA LYS A 26 -10.12 16.13 -8.42
C LYS A 26 -8.70 16.68 -8.51
N VAL A 27 -7.69 15.81 -8.44
CA VAL A 27 -6.29 16.23 -8.65
C VAL A 27 -6.05 16.59 -10.11
N ALA A 28 -6.53 15.75 -11.04
CA ALA A 28 -6.37 15.95 -12.48
C ALA A 28 -7.06 17.22 -13.00
N ALA A 29 -8.20 17.62 -12.42
CA ALA A 29 -8.94 18.85 -12.75
C ALA A 29 -8.12 20.13 -12.52
N THR A 30 -7.07 20.06 -11.68
CA THR A 30 -6.11 21.16 -11.51
C THR A 30 -5.04 21.23 -12.61
N GLY A 31 -5.12 20.37 -13.64
CA GLY A 31 -4.12 20.23 -14.70
C GLY A 31 -2.97 19.26 -14.38
N ASN A 32 -2.95 18.66 -13.18
CA ASN A 32 -1.88 17.77 -12.74
C ASN A 32 -2.27 16.29 -12.84
N LYS A 33 -1.74 15.58 -13.83
CA LYS A 33 -1.95 14.14 -14.05
C LYS A 33 -0.89 13.22 -13.41
N LYS A 34 0.05 13.77 -12.64
CA LYS A 34 1.11 12.99 -11.98
C LYS A 34 0.57 12.39 -10.68
N ILE A 35 -0.27 11.36 -10.81
CA ILE A 35 -1.02 10.78 -9.69
C ILE A 35 -0.62 9.32 -9.50
N MET A 36 -0.51 8.90 -8.24
CA MET A 36 -0.39 7.49 -7.83
C MET A 36 -1.51 7.17 -6.84
N LEU A 37 -2.01 5.93 -6.86
CA LEU A 37 -3.05 5.44 -5.94
C LEU A 37 -2.44 4.37 -5.04
N THR A 38 -2.64 4.49 -3.72
CA THR A 38 -2.06 3.53 -2.77
C THR A 38 -3.14 2.79 -2.00
N GLU A 39 -3.13 1.45 -2.08
CA GLU A 39 -3.86 0.57 -1.17
C GLU A 39 -3.18 0.54 0.20
N ARG A 40 -3.97 0.65 1.29
CA ARG A 40 -3.48 0.60 2.68
C ARG A 40 -4.41 -0.16 3.63
N GLY A 41 -5.28 -1.00 3.11
CA GLY A 41 -6.32 -1.73 3.84
C GLY A 41 -7.65 -0.99 3.92
N THR A 42 -8.72 -1.76 4.11
CA THR A 42 -10.10 -1.32 4.29
C THR A 42 -10.58 -1.76 5.68
N SER A 43 -11.37 -0.93 6.36
CA SER A 43 -11.93 -1.24 7.68
C SER A 43 -12.68 -2.57 7.65
N PHE A 44 -12.35 -3.46 8.58
CA PHE A 44 -12.95 -4.78 8.68
C PHE A 44 -13.39 -5.07 10.11
N GLY A 45 -14.59 -4.61 10.45
CA GLY A 45 -15.04 -4.55 11.85
C GLY A 45 -14.25 -3.52 12.65
N TYR A 46 -14.13 -3.74 13.96
CA TYR A 46 -13.42 -2.84 14.86
C TYR A 46 -11.94 -3.22 14.97
N HIS A 47 -11.07 -2.20 15.00
CA HIS A 47 -9.64 -2.34 15.25
C HIS A 47 -8.87 -3.21 14.25
N ASN A 48 -9.42 -3.43 13.06
CA ASN A 48 -8.82 -4.32 12.07
C ASN A 48 -8.99 -3.80 10.64
N LEU A 49 -8.06 -4.21 9.78
CA LEU A 49 -8.04 -3.92 8.37
C LEU A 49 -7.93 -5.21 7.56
N VAL A 50 -8.57 -5.22 6.39
CA VAL A 50 -8.40 -6.27 5.38
C VAL A 50 -7.92 -5.66 4.07
N VAL A 51 -7.07 -6.37 3.34
CA VAL A 51 -6.67 -6.00 1.99
C VAL A 51 -7.50 -6.79 0.99
N ASP A 52 -8.35 -6.08 0.24
CA ASP A 52 -9.02 -6.65 -0.93
C ASP A 52 -8.14 -6.50 -2.16
N TYR A 53 -7.42 -7.57 -2.50
CA TYR A 53 -6.49 -7.57 -3.64
C TYR A 53 -7.16 -7.36 -4.99
N ARG A 54 -8.49 -7.55 -5.11
CA ARG A 54 -9.25 -7.22 -6.33
C ARG A 54 -9.25 -5.72 -6.61
N GLY A 55 -9.09 -4.91 -5.57
CA GLY A 55 -9.02 -3.45 -5.70
C GLY A 55 -7.77 -2.95 -6.44
N LEU A 56 -6.70 -3.75 -6.46
CA LEU A 56 -5.45 -3.36 -7.13
C LEU A 56 -5.61 -3.27 -8.66
N PRO A 57 -6.09 -4.31 -9.38
CA PRO A 57 -6.36 -4.18 -10.82
C PRO A 57 -7.49 -3.17 -11.11
N GLN A 58 -8.54 -3.11 -10.29
CA GLN A 58 -9.61 -2.11 -10.46
C GLN A 58 -9.08 -0.66 -10.44
N MET A 59 -8.17 -0.33 -9.52
CA MET A 59 -7.55 1.00 -9.50
C MET A 59 -6.60 1.22 -10.68
N ALA A 60 -5.95 0.16 -11.18
CA ALA A 60 -5.04 0.26 -12.32
C ALA A 60 -5.77 0.61 -13.62
N GLU A 61 -7.05 0.23 -13.79
CA GLU A 61 -7.90 0.60 -14.93
C GLU A 61 -8.05 2.13 -15.10
N PHE A 62 -7.79 2.91 -14.05
CA PHE A 62 -7.84 4.38 -14.13
C PHE A 62 -6.61 5.00 -14.79
N GLY A 63 -5.61 4.18 -15.17
CA GLY A 63 -4.41 4.61 -15.89
C GLY A 63 -3.35 5.26 -14.99
N TYR A 64 -3.45 5.10 -13.67
CA TYR A 64 -2.47 5.61 -12.70
C TYR A 64 -1.67 4.47 -12.06
N PRO A 65 -0.38 4.68 -11.73
CA PRO A 65 0.39 3.72 -10.95
C PRO A 65 -0.30 3.36 -9.63
N VAL A 66 -0.42 2.05 -9.37
CA VAL A 66 -0.97 1.51 -8.12
C VAL A 66 0.18 1.07 -7.22
N ILE A 67 0.16 1.55 -5.99
CA ILE A 67 1.14 1.27 -4.95
C ILE A 67 0.47 0.45 -3.85
N PHE A 68 1.18 -0.51 -3.25
CA PHE A 68 0.72 -1.20 -2.05
C PHE A 68 1.49 -0.74 -0.82
N ASP A 69 0.80 -0.25 0.21
CA ASP A 69 1.38 0.11 1.50
C ASP A 69 1.48 -1.13 2.39
N ALA A 70 2.65 -1.76 2.44
CA ALA A 70 2.80 -3.04 3.13
C ALA A 70 2.87 -2.91 4.66
N THR A 71 3.18 -1.71 5.19
CA THR A 71 3.27 -1.48 6.65
C THR A 71 1.93 -1.08 7.23
N HIS A 72 1.21 -0.14 6.61
CA HIS A 72 -0.07 0.33 7.15
C HIS A 72 -1.25 -0.61 6.87
N SER A 73 -1.14 -1.48 5.87
CA SER A 73 -2.15 -2.52 5.59
C SER A 73 -2.24 -3.59 6.68
N VAL A 74 -1.22 -3.71 7.54
CA VAL A 74 -1.18 -4.65 8.67
C VAL A 74 -1.33 -3.95 10.02
N GLN A 75 -1.72 -2.68 10.00
CA GLN A 75 -1.99 -1.91 11.21
C GLN A 75 -3.30 -2.40 11.85
N LEU A 76 -3.36 -2.37 13.18
CA LEU A 76 -4.57 -2.59 13.97
C LEU A 76 -4.99 -1.23 14.55
N PRO A 77 -5.91 -0.49 13.89
CA PRO A 77 -6.23 0.88 14.26
C PRO A 77 -6.76 0.99 15.69
N SER A 78 -6.13 1.84 16.51
CA SER A 78 -6.53 2.06 17.92
C SER A 78 -6.62 0.79 18.78
N ALA A 79 -5.94 -0.29 18.40
CA ALA A 79 -5.97 -1.56 19.13
C ALA A 79 -5.06 -1.59 20.37
N GLY A 80 -4.20 -0.59 20.53
CA GLY A 80 -3.42 -0.37 21.76
C GLY A 80 -4.12 0.60 22.70
N ASN A 81 -3.51 0.84 23.87
CA ASN A 81 -3.97 1.80 24.87
C ASN A 81 -3.81 3.26 24.38
N GLY A 82 -4.66 3.70 23.46
CA GLY A 82 -4.62 5.05 22.87
C GLY A 82 -3.70 5.22 21.66
N VAL A 83 -3.12 4.13 21.15
CA VAL A 83 -2.26 4.12 19.95
C VAL A 83 -2.63 2.95 19.03
N SER A 84 -2.34 3.09 17.74
CA SER A 84 -2.45 1.97 16.79
C SER A 84 -1.37 0.91 17.03
N SER A 85 -1.74 -0.35 16.88
CA SER A 85 -0.81 -1.49 16.89
C SER A 85 -0.65 -2.05 15.47
N GLY A 86 -0.16 -3.28 15.31
CA GLY A 86 -0.08 -3.94 14.03
C GLY A 86 0.64 -5.28 14.06
N ASP A 87 0.45 -6.06 13.00
CA ASP A 87 0.99 -7.40 12.85
C ASP A 87 2.12 -7.43 11.82
N ARG A 88 3.32 -6.99 12.23
CA ARG A 88 4.53 -6.95 11.38
C ARG A 88 4.81 -8.26 10.62
N LYS A 89 4.46 -9.40 11.20
CA LYS A 89 4.64 -10.73 10.59
C LYS A 89 3.95 -10.86 9.23
N TYR A 90 2.91 -10.06 8.97
CA TYR A 90 2.16 -10.10 7.72
C TYR A 90 2.68 -9.14 6.63
N ILE A 91 3.65 -8.26 6.92
CA ILE A 91 4.24 -7.36 5.91
C ILE A 91 4.78 -8.15 4.71
N LEU A 92 5.60 -9.17 4.97
CA LEU A 92 6.25 -9.99 3.95
C LEU A 92 5.25 -10.72 3.05
N PRO A 93 4.31 -11.54 3.57
CA PRO A 93 3.36 -12.25 2.72
C PRO A 93 2.44 -11.31 1.95
N LEU A 94 1.95 -10.23 2.57
CA LEU A 94 1.04 -9.30 1.89
C LEU A 94 1.74 -8.46 0.81
N ALA A 95 3.00 -8.05 1.02
CA ALA A 95 3.79 -7.38 -0.01
C ALA A 95 4.05 -8.29 -1.21
N ARG A 96 4.36 -9.57 -0.96
CA ARG A 96 4.54 -10.56 -2.04
C ARG A 96 3.24 -10.76 -2.82
N ALA A 97 2.11 -10.91 -2.13
CA ALA A 97 0.80 -11.03 -2.78
C ALA A 97 0.49 -9.81 -3.66
N ALA A 98 0.78 -8.58 -3.19
CA ALA A 98 0.57 -7.37 -3.98
C ALA A 98 1.39 -7.35 -5.27
N VAL A 99 2.68 -7.74 -5.19
CA VAL A 99 3.56 -7.82 -6.36
C VAL A 99 3.09 -8.90 -7.33
N ALA A 100 2.65 -10.06 -6.83
CA ALA A 100 2.09 -11.12 -7.67
C ALA A 100 0.81 -10.68 -8.40
N VAL A 101 -0.04 -9.87 -7.75
CA VAL A 101 -1.25 -9.30 -8.36
C VAL A 101 -0.92 -8.22 -9.41
N GLY A 102 0.26 -7.58 -9.33
CA GLY A 102 0.76 -6.68 -10.37
C GLY A 102 0.78 -5.19 -10.01
N VAL A 103 1.03 -4.82 -8.75
CA VAL A 103 1.24 -3.41 -8.37
C VAL A 103 2.49 -2.80 -9.03
N THR A 104 2.46 -1.49 -9.27
CA THR A 104 3.59 -0.73 -9.84
C THR A 104 4.68 -0.47 -8.81
N GLY A 105 4.36 -0.49 -7.52
CA GLY A 105 5.32 -0.28 -6.45
C GLY A 105 4.80 -0.68 -5.08
N VAL A 106 5.71 -0.68 -4.11
CA VAL A 106 5.42 -0.98 -2.72
C VAL A 106 5.93 0.17 -1.84
N PHE A 107 5.08 0.66 -0.95
CA PHE A 107 5.42 1.59 0.11
C PHE A 107 5.69 0.81 1.41
N MET A 108 6.76 1.16 2.11
CA MET A 108 7.12 0.59 3.41
C MET A 108 7.85 1.61 4.27
N GLU A 109 7.50 1.65 5.55
CA GLU A 109 8.28 2.33 6.57
C GLU A 109 9.30 1.38 7.20
N VAL A 110 10.49 1.91 7.47
CA VAL A 110 11.63 1.15 8.00
C VAL A 110 12.27 1.89 9.17
N HIS A 111 12.70 1.15 10.18
CA HIS A 111 13.46 1.69 11.31
C HIS A 111 14.67 0.80 11.63
N PRO A 112 15.83 1.37 12.04
CA PRO A 112 16.93 0.59 12.58
C PRO A 112 16.50 -0.25 13.80
N ASN A 113 15.70 0.34 14.68
CA ASN A 113 15.14 -0.32 15.87
C ASN A 113 13.64 0.00 16.02
N PRO A 114 12.70 -0.75 15.40
CA PRO A 114 11.29 -0.36 15.37
C PRO A 114 10.63 -0.12 16.73
N ALA A 115 11.14 -0.72 17.82
CA ALA A 115 10.62 -0.48 19.17
C ALA A 115 10.84 0.96 19.68
N GLU A 116 11.82 1.67 19.13
CA GLU A 116 12.13 3.07 19.46
C GLU A 116 11.53 4.08 18.47
N ALA A 117 10.77 3.61 17.47
CA ALA A 117 10.13 4.51 16.53
C ALA A 117 9.08 5.39 17.24
N MET A 118 9.09 6.68 16.94
CA MET A 118 8.17 7.65 17.56
C MET A 118 6.71 7.50 17.11
N SER A 119 6.49 6.78 16.00
CA SER A 119 5.17 6.42 15.48
C SER A 119 5.23 5.06 14.79
N ASP A 120 4.11 4.35 14.74
CA ASP A 120 3.96 3.10 13.98
C ASP A 120 5.00 2.01 14.35
N ALA A 121 5.50 2.04 15.59
CA ALA A 121 6.48 1.11 16.12
C ALA A 121 6.08 -0.37 15.99
N ALA A 122 4.79 -0.68 15.87
CA ALA A 122 4.29 -2.05 15.67
C ALA A 122 4.38 -2.53 14.21
N THR A 123 4.43 -1.63 13.23
CA THR A 123 4.36 -1.95 11.79
C THR A 123 5.60 -1.58 10.99
N GLN A 124 6.49 -0.71 11.50
CA GLN A 124 7.74 -0.42 10.80
C GLN A 124 8.63 -1.67 10.65
N LEU A 125 9.17 -1.89 9.46
CA LEU A 125 10.05 -3.02 9.16
C LEU A 125 11.47 -2.76 9.72
N PRO A 126 12.11 -3.74 10.38
CA PRO A 126 13.52 -3.62 10.75
C PRO A 126 14.41 -3.38 9.52
N LEU A 127 15.25 -2.35 9.56
CA LEU A 127 16.12 -1.96 8.44
C LEU A 127 16.99 -3.13 7.95
N ALA A 128 17.50 -3.96 8.87
CA ALA A 128 18.30 -5.14 8.53
C ALA A 128 17.54 -6.16 7.65
N LYS A 129 16.21 -6.19 7.69
CA LYS A 129 15.37 -7.09 6.88
C LYS A 129 14.98 -6.48 5.52
N PHE A 130 15.06 -5.16 5.38
CA PHE A 130 14.61 -4.45 4.18
C PHE A 130 15.31 -4.94 2.91
N GLY A 131 16.65 -5.03 2.94
CA GLY A 131 17.43 -5.43 1.76
C GLY A 131 17.07 -6.83 1.25
N ARG A 132 16.76 -7.77 2.14
CA ARG A 132 16.32 -9.12 1.74
C ARG A 132 14.91 -9.09 1.14
N LEU A 133 13.98 -8.38 1.79
CA LEU A 133 12.62 -8.25 1.31
C LEU A 133 12.58 -7.63 -0.10
N VAL A 134 13.31 -6.55 -0.34
CA VAL A 134 13.35 -5.90 -1.66
C VAL A 134 13.88 -6.85 -2.75
N LYS A 135 14.89 -7.67 -2.44
CA LYS A 135 15.39 -8.69 -3.39
C LYS A 135 14.31 -9.72 -3.74
N ASP A 136 13.59 -10.22 -2.73
CA ASP A 136 12.50 -11.17 -2.93
C ASP A 136 11.36 -10.55 -3.76
N LEU A 137 10.95 -9.31 -3.46
CA LEU A 137 9.90 -8.60 -4.19
C LEU A 137 10.31 -8.32 -5.64
N LYS A 138 11.57 -7.93 -5.87
CA LYS A 138 12.10 -7.72 -7.23
C LYS A 138 12.08 -9.01 -8.05
N ALA A 139 12.51 -10.13 -7.47
CA ALA A 139 12.47 -11.42 -8.15
C ALA A 139 11.04 -11.81 -8.53
N LEU A 140 10.08 -11.61 -7.61
CA LEU A 140 8.66 -11.88 -7.87
C LEU A 140 8.09 -10.94 -8.94
N PHE A 141 8.48 -9.67 -8.94
CA PHE A 141 8.06 -8.69 -9.94
C PHE A 141 8.58 -9.03 -11.34
N GLU A 142 9.83 -9.48 -11.48
CA GLU A 142 10.33 -9.91 -12.79
C GLU A 142 9.63 -11.18 -13.27
N LEU A 143 9.33 -12.12 -12.36
CA LEU A 143 8.55 -13.31 -12.69
C LEU A 143 7.11 -12.97 -13.10
N SER A 144 6.43 -12.06 -12.39
CA SER A 144 5.03 -11.75 -12.70
C SER A 144 4.83 -11.11 -14.08
N LYS A 145 5.88 -10.50 -14.65
CA LYS A 145 5.86 -10.00 -16.03
C LYS A 145 5.76 -11.09 -17.09
N THR A 146 6.07 -12.34 -16.76
CA THR A 146 6.00 -13.48 -17.69
C THR A 146 4.64 -14.16 -17.69
N PHE A 147 3.72 -13.77 -16.82
CA PHE A 147 2.39 -14.37 -16.74
C PHE A 147 1.44 -13.76 -17.78
N GLU A 148 0.50 -14.57 -18.26
CA GLU A 148 -0.62 -14.09 -19.06
C GLU A 148 -1.45 -13.11 -18.22
N LYS A 149 -1.87 -12.01 -18.83
CA LYS A 149 -2.57 -10.91 -18.15
C LYS A 149 -4.09 -11.02 -18.21
N GLU A 150 -4.59 -11.94 -19.02
CA GLU A 150 -6.00 -12.21 -19.28
C GLU A 150 -6.18 -13.73 -19.37
N ILE A 151 -7.31 -14.24 -18.86
CA ILE A 151 -7.73 -15.65 -18.95
C ILE A 151 -8.78 -15.76 -20.04
#